data_AF-F6JCK0-F1
#
_entry.id   AF-F6JCK0-F1
#
_cell.length_a   1.000
_cell.length_b   1.000
_cell.length_c   1.000
_cell.angle_alpha   90.00
_cell.angle_beta   90.00
_cell.angle_gamma   90.00
#
_symmetry.space_group_name_H-M   'P 1'
#
loop_
_entity.id
_entity.type
_entity.pdbx_description
1 polymer ?
#
loop_
_entity_poly.entity_id
_entity_poly.type
_entity_poly.pdbx_seq_one_letter_code
_entity_poly.pdbx_strand_id
1 'polypeptide(L)'
;RDMQCFHIESRGWNDIAYNFLVGCDGNIYEGRGWQTVGAHTLGYNRISLGISFIGCFMKELPTADALNMCRNLLARGVEDGHISTDYRLICHCQCNSTESPGRRLYEEIQTWPHFYNIEEEEQ
;
A
#
# COMPACT_ATOMS: atom_id res chain seq x y z
N ARG A 1 -10.26 -12.81 5.69
CA ARG A 1 -11.60 -12.64 6.31
C ARG A 1 -11.48 -11.90 7.63
N ASP A 2 -10.59 -12.32 8.54
CA ASP A 2 -10.46 -11.68 9.87
C ASP A 2 -10.06 -10.19 9.83
N MET A 3 -9.18 -9.76 8.91
CA MET A 3 -8.87 -8.32 8.75
C MET A 3 -10.05 -7.48 8.26
N GLN A 4 -10.94 -8.06 7.45
CA GLN A 4 -12.14 -7.39 7.00
C GLN A 4 -13.15 -7.28 8.15
N CYS A 5 -13.35 -8.36 8.92
CA CYS A 5 -14.16 -8.33 10.14
C CYS A 5 -13.59 -7.34 11.17
N PHE A 6 -12.28 -7.26 11.38
CA PHE A 6 -11.70 -6.26 12.30
C PHE A 6 -11.97 -4.83 11.83
N HIS A 7 -11.83 -4.52 10.54
CA HIS A 7 -12.12 -3.18 10.04
C HIS A 7 -13.62 -2.84 10.10
N ILE A 8 -14.50 -3.80 9.79
CA ILE A 8 -15.95 -3.57 9.81
C ILE A 8 -16.50 -3.54 11.24
N GLU A 9 -16.19 -4.55 12.04
CA GLU A 9 -16.79 -4.76 13.36
C GLU A 9 -16.07 -3.98 14.47
N SER A 10 -14.73 -3.85 14.42
CA SER A 10 -13.97 -3.16 15.48
C SER A 10 -13.69 -1.69 15.19
N ARG A 11 -13.59 -1.28 13.91
CA ARG A 11 -13.38 0.14 13.52
C ARG A 11 -14.62 0.82 12.94
N GLY A 12 -15.71 0.08 12.72
CA GLY A 12 -16.95 0.61 12.15
C GLY A 12 -16.83 1.06 10.70
N TRP A 13 -15.85 0.54 9.95
CA TRP A 13 -15.63 0.93 8.56
C TRP A 13 -16.50 0.09 7.63
N ASN A 14 -16.89 0.64 6.48
CA ASN A 14 -17.83 -0.03 5.59
C ASN A 14 -17.24 -1.28 4.91
N ASP A 15 -15.90 -1.38 4.84
CA ASP A 15 -15.15 -2.48 4.23
C ASP A 15 -13.66 -2.41 4.64
N ILE A 16 -12.85 -3.40 4.23
CA ILE A 16 -11.39 -3.38 4.35
C ILE A 16 -10.80 -2.06 3.81
N ALA A 17 -9.80 -1.53 4.50
CA ALA A 17 -9.29 -0.17 4.22
C ALA A 17 -8.56 -0.04 2.88
N TYR A 18 -7.94 -1.13 2.44
CA TYR A 18 -6.97 -1.16 1.35
C TYR A 18 -7.60 -1.60 0.03
N ASN A 19 -7.05 -1.11 -1.08
CA ASN A 19 -7.44 -1.55 -2.43
C ASN A 19 -6.92 -2.94 -2.73
N PHE A 20 -5.67 -3.21 -2.34
CA PHE A 20 -5.02 -4.52 -2.51
C PHE A 20 -4.22 -4.88 -1.26
N LEU A 21 -4.05 -6.18 -1.07
CA LEU A 21 -3.19 -6.73 -0.04
C LEU A 21 -2.21 -7.73 -0.66
N VAL A 22 -0.98 -7.77 -0.15
CA VAL A 22 0.07 -8.66 -0.63
C VAL A 22 0.46 -9.61 0.49
N GLY A 23 0.23 -10.90 0.30
CA GLY A 23 0.64 -11.91 1.25
C GLY A 23 2.10 -12.31 1.09
N CYS A 24 2.74 -12.72 2.19
CA CYS A 24 4.07 -13.34 2.17
C CYS A 24 4.10 -14.69 1.42
N ASP A 25 2.93 -15.24 1.09
CA ASP A 25 2.74 -16.39 0.21
C ASP A 25 2.88 -16.05 -1.30
N GLY A 26 3.16 -14.77 -1.62
CA GLY A 26 3.30 -14.31 -3.01
C GLY A 26 1.97 -14.08 -3.71
N ASN A 27 0.84 -14.05 -2.99
CA ASN A 27 -0.46 -13.78 -3.60
C ASN A 27 -0.87 -12.33 -3.42
N ILE A 28 -1.54 -11.79 -4.46
CA ILE A 28 -2.27 -10.52 -4.38
C ILE A 28 -3.72 -10.81 -4.06
N TYR A 29 -4.22 -10.17 -3.02
CA TYR A 29 -5.59 -10.25 -2.57
C TYR A 29 -6.29 -8.94 -2.89
N GLU A 30 -7.40 -9.02 -3.63
CA GLU A 30 -8.23 -7.85 -3.88
C GLU A 30 -8.97 -7.45 -2.60
N GLY A 31 -8.81 -6.18 -2.21
CA GLY A 31 -9.63 -5.53 -1.20
C GLY A 31 -10.76 -4.77 -1.88
N ARG A 32 -10.66 -3.43 -1.93
CA ARG A 32 -11.63 -2.59 -2.64
C ARG A 32 -11.44 -2.53 -4.17
N GLY A 33 -10.34 -3.07 -4.68
CA GLY A 33 -10.05 -3.12 -6.11
C GLY A 33 -9.62 -1.77 -6.71
N TRP A 34 -9.57 -1.69 -8.03
CA TRP A 34 -8.97 -0.58 -8.78
C TRP A 34 -9.80 0.71 -8.81
N GLN A 35 -11.12 0.61 -8.75
CA GLN A 35 -12.04 1.73 -9.06
C GLN A 35 -12.74 2.31 -7.83
N THR A 36 -12.41 1.80 -6.64
CA THR A 36 -13.10 2.16 -5.41
C THR A 36 -12.20 2.96 -4.48
N VAL A 37 -12.71 4.05 -3.94
CA VAL A 37 -12.00 4.88 -2.96
C VAL A 37 -11.73 4.08 -1.67
N GLY A 38 -10.45 4.10 -1.25
CA GLY A 38 -9.96 3.46 -0.04
C GLY A 38 -10.33 4.18 1.27
N ALA A 39 -9.94 3.59 2.38
CA ALA A 39 -9.97 4.21 3.72
C ALA A 39 -8.63 3.99 4.46
N HIS A 40 -7.53 3.90 3.71
CA HIS A 40 -6.20 3.51 4.21
C HIS A 40 -5.34 4.69 4.66
N THR A 41 -5.45 5.86 4.04
CA THR A 41 -4.54 7.00 4.27
C THR A 41 -5.31 8.31 4.20
N LEU A 42 -5.36 9.03 5.32
CA LEU A 42 -6.09 10.29 5.43
C LEU A 42 -5.43 11.34 4.52
N GLY A 43 -6.24 12.02 3.69
CA GLY A 43 -5.76 12.98 2.69
C GLY A 43 -5.45 12.38 1.31
N TYR A 44 -5.20 11.06 1.23
CA TYR A 44 -4.77 10.40 -0.02
C TYR A 44 -5.80 9.43 -0.61
N ASN A 45 -6.76 8.93 0.19
CA ASN A 45 -7.74 7.90 -0.24
C ASN A 45 -8.44 8.16 -1.59
N ARG A 46 -8.70 9.43 -1.96
CA ARG A 46 -9.43 9.80 -3.18
C ARG A 46 -8.55 9.90 -4.43
N ILE A 47 -7.24 9.93 -4.25
CA ILE A 47 -6.25 10.20 -5.31
C ILE A 47 -5.19 9.10 -5.42
N SER A 48 -5.31 8.02 -4.65
CA SER A 48 -4.34 6.93 -4.64
C SER A 48 -5.00 5.56 -4.45
N LEU A 49 -4.20 4.52 -4.70
CA LEU A 49 -4.53 3.13 -4.40
C LEU A 49 -3.70 2.68 -3.19
N GLY A 50 -4.37 2.17 -2.16
CA GLY A 50 -3.71 1.62 -0.98
C GLY A 50 -3.35 0.15 -1.16
N ILE A 51 -2.06 -0.16 -1.16
CA ILE A 51 -1.54 -1.53 -1.18
C ILE A 51 -0.92 -1.84 0.20
N SER A 52 -1.38 -2.90 0.86
CA SER A 52 -0.89 -3.30 2.19
C SER A 52 -0.21 -4.67 2.15
N PHE A 53 0.99 -4.78 2.71
CA PHE A 53 1.61 -6.09 2.91
C PHE A 53 1.01 -6.74 4.18
N ILE A 54 0.59 -7.99 4.07
CA ILE A 54 0.04 -8.78 5.17
C ILE A 54 1.19 -9.21 6.10
N GLY A 55 1.37 -8.46 7.18
CA GLY A 55 2.40 -8.75 8.19
C GLY A 55 2.84 -7.51 8.97
N CYS A 56 3.91 -7.64 9.74
CA CYS A 56 4.54 -6.55 10.47
C CYS A 56 6.03 -6.46 10.09
N PHE A 57 6.39 -5.42 9.34
CA PHE A 57 7.71 -5.29 8.70
C PHE A 57 8.56 -4.19 9.33
N MET A 58 8.48 -4.07 10.66
CA MET A 58 9.29 -3.12 11.43
C MET A 58 10.77 -3.46 11.41
N LYS A 59 11.09 -4.76 11.47
CA LYS A 59 12.48 -5.27 11.56
C LYS A 59 12.83 -6.24 10.44
N GLU A 60 11.83 -6.88 9.84
CA GLU A 60 11.97 -7.88 8.79
C GLU A 60 11.35 -7.38 7.50
N LEU A 61 11.80 -7.92 6.38
CA LEU A 61 11.18 -7.67 5.08
C LEU A 61 10.11 -8.71 4.76
N PRO A 62 9.11 -8.36 3.94
CA PRO A 62 8.30 -9.35 3.24
C PRO A 62 9.17 -10.31 2.42
N THR A 63 8.62 -11.47 2.07
CA THR A 63 9.30 -12.40 1.17
C THR A 63 9.62 -11.75 -0.17
N ALA A 64 10.69 -12.19 -0.83
CA ALA A 64 11.07 -11.67 -2.14
C ALA A 64 9.92 -11.80 -3.16
N ASP A 65 9.15 -12.89 -3.08
CA ASP A 65 7.97 -13.12 -3.91
C ASP A 65 6.89 -12.06 -3.67
N ALA A 66 6.61 -11.71 -2.41
CA ALA A 66 5.67 -10.64 -2.08
C ALA A 66 6.13 -9.27 -2.64
N LEU A 67 7.41 -8.94 -2.48
CA LEU A 67 7.98 -7.69 -3.01
C LEU A 67 7.86 -7.63 -4.54
N ASN A 68 8.22 -8.72 -5.23
CA ASN A 68 8.12 -8.82 -6.68
C ASN A 68 6.67 -8.75 -7.16
N MET A 69 5.75 -9.41 -6.45
CA MET A 69 4.33 -9.36 -6.80
C MET A 69 3.71 -7.98 -6.62
N CYS A 70 4.14 -7.24 -5.60
CA CYS A 70 3.76 -5.84 -5.45
C CYS A 70 4.25 -4.99 -6.64
N ARG A 71 5.51 -5.16 -7.07
CA ARG A 71 6.04 -4.47 -8.26
C ARG A 71 5.28 -4.84 -9.54
N ASN A 72 4.95 -6.11 -9.71
CA ASN A 72 4.16 -6.59 -10.85
C ASN A 72 2.75 -5.99 -10.84
N LEU A 73 2.13 -5.86 -9.66
CA LEU A 73 0.83 -5.21 -9.51
C LEU A 73 0.89 -3.73 -9.92
N LEU A 74 1.93 -3.01 -9.51
CA LEU A 74 2.15 -1.62 -9.91
C LEU A 74 2.32 -1.49 -11.43
N ALA A 75 3.19 -2.32 -12.02
CA ALA A 75 3.42 -2.34 -13.47
C ALA A 75 2.13 -2.65 -14.24
N ARG A 76 1.35 -3.63 -13.77
CA ARG A 76 0.07 -4.00 -14.36
C ARG A 76 -0.96 -2.87 -14.25
N GLY A 77 -1.01 -2.18 -13.11
CA GLY A 77 -1.89 -1.03 -12.94
C GLY A 77 -1.54 0.13 -13.88
N VAL A 78 -0.26 0.33 -14.20
CA VAL A 78 0.16 1.32 -15.22
C VAL A 78 -0.24 0.86 -16.62
N GLU A 79 0.01 -0.40 -16.97
CA GLU A 79 -0.33 -0.98 -18.27
C GLU A 79 -1.84 -0.89 -18.57
N ASP A 80 -2.68 -1.17 -17.57
CA ASP A 80 -4.14 -1.10 -17.68
C ASP A 80 -4.72 0.32 -17.58
N GLY A 81 -3.88 1.32 -17.32
CA GLY A 81 -4.30 2.72 -17.16
C GLY A 81 -5.03 3.01 -15.84
N HIS A 82 -4.88 2.16 -14.83
CA HIS A 82 -5.37 2.40 -13.46
C HIS A 82 -4.42 3.28 -12.64
N ILE A 83 -3.12 3.24 -12.96
CA ILE A 83 -2.07 4.03 -12.32
C ILE A 83 -1.42 4.92 -13.39
N SER A 84 -1.13 6.18 -13.05
CA SER A 84 -0.45 7.09 -13.98
C SER A 84 0.95 6.58 -14.32
N THR A 85 1.44 6.86 -15.53
CA THR A 85 2.80 6.48 -15.95
C THR A 85 3.90 7.17 -15.13
N ASP A 86 3.60 8.32 -14.55
CA ASP A 86 4.45 9.14 -13.69
C ASP A 86 3.99 9.12 -12.22
N TYR A 87 3.36 8.02 -11.79
CA TYR A 87 2.86 7.89 -10.43
C TYR A 87 3.96 8.11 -9.38
N ARG A 88 3.52 8.54 -8.19
CA ARG A 88 4.35 8.75 -7.02
C ARG A 88 4.09 7.62 -6.03
N LEU A 89 5.13 6.85 -5.74
CA LEU A 89 5.12 5.79 -4.74
C LEU A 89 5.52 6.38 -3.39
N ILE A 90 4.60 6.35 -2.44
CA ILE A 90 4.78 6.90 -1.09
C ILE A 90 4.39 5.86 -0.04
N CYS A 91 4.95 6.00 1.16
CA CYS A 91 4.67 5.16 2.30
C CYS A 91 3.72 5.84 3.29
N HIS A 92 2.96 5.04 4.04
CA HIS A 92 1.94 5.55 4.96
C HIS A 92 2.53 6.48 6.04
N CYS A 93 3.73 6.16 6.55
CA CYS A 93 4.48 6.97 7.50
C CYS A 93 4.85 8.36 6.98
N GLN A 94 4.93 8.58 5.66
CA GLN A 94 5.16 9.91 5.08
C GLN A 94 3.90 10.78 5.09
N CYS A 95 2.72 10.17 5.16
CA CYS A 95 1.43 10.88 5.07
C CYS A 95 0.82 11.19 6.44
N ASN A 96 1.01 10.27 7.40
CA ASN A 96 0.40 10.33 8.72
C ASN A 96 1.37 9.80 9.77
N SER A 97 1.19 10.21 11.03
CA SER A 97 1.99 9.70 12.16
C SER A 97 1.64 8.23 12.42
N THR A 98 2.37 7.31 11.78
CA THR A 98 2.20 5.87 11.89
C THR A 98 3.51 5.14 11.61
N GLU A 99 3.69 3.97 12.24
CA GLU A 99 4.81 3.07 11.97
C GLU A 99 4.65 2.29 10.64
N SER A 100 3.44 2.30 10.06
CA SER A 100 3.16 1.63 8.78
C SER A 100 3.95 2.28 7.63
N PRO A 101 4.51 1.53 6.67
CA PRO A 101 4.38 0.08 6.44
C PRO A 101 5.38 -0.78 7.25
N GLY A 102 6.11 -0.17 8.18
CA GLY A 102 7.17 -0.76 8.96
C GLY A 102 8.52 -0.20 8.52
N ARG A 103 9.38 0.16 9.48
CA ARG A 103 10.67 0.81 9.18
C ARG A 103 11.50 0.04 8.15
N ARG A 104 11.64 -1.27 8.31
CA ARG A 104 12.48 -2.08 7.40
C ARG A 104 11.91 -2.13 5.98
N LEU A 105 10.59 -2.17 5.83
CA LEU A 105 9.92 -2.12 4.54
C LEU A 105 9.93 -0.70 3.93
N TYR A 106 9.83 0.34 4.75
CA TYR A 106 10.00 1.73 4.31
C TYR A 106 11.39 1.96 3.70
N GLU A 107 12.44 1.47 4.36
CA GLU A 107 13.83 1.53 3.86
C GLU A 107 14.01 0.81 2.51
N GLU A 108 13.27 -0.29 2.28
CA GLU A 108 13.27 -1.01 1.00
C GLU A 108 12.52 -0.23 -0.09
N ILE A 109 11.30 0.26 0.19
CA ILE A 109 10.46 0.96 -0.80
C ILE A 109 11.12 2.27 -1.27
N GLN A 110 11.90 2.94 -0.42
CA GLN A 110 12.69 4.12 -0.79
C GLN A 110 13.65 3.87 -1.96
N THR A 111 14.08 2.62 -2.16
CA THR A 111 15.01 2.26 -3.24
C THR A 111 14.30 1.96 -4.57
N TRP A 112 12.96 1.93 -4.57
CA TRP A 112 12.17 1.55 -5.73
C TRP A 112 12.04 2.72 -6.72
N PRO A 113 11.89 2.43 -8.02
CA PRO A 113 11.52 3.47 -8.98
C PRO A 113 10.18 4.09 -8.56
N HIS A 114 9.96 5.34 -8.95
CA HIS A 114 8.78 6.14 -8.59
C HIS A 114 8.66 6.51 -7.11
N PHE A 115 9.60 6.11 -6.23
CA PHE A 115 9.59 6.60 -4.86
C PHE A 115 9.62 8.13 -4.83
N TYR A 116 8.69 8.71 -4.07
CA TYR A 116 8.52 10.14 -3.96
C TYR A 116 8.72 10.57 -2.50
N ASN A 117 9.72 11.42 -2.27
CA ASN A 117 9.99 11.94 -0.94
C ASN A 117 9.17 13.21 -0.69
N ILE A 118 8.10 13.09 0.09
CA ILE A 118 7.17 14.20 0.37
C ILE A 118 7.88 15.34 1.12
N GLU A 119 8.76 15.03 2.07
CA GLU A 119 9.37 16.04 2.96
C GLU A 119 10.45 16.89 2.26
N GLU A 120 11.12 16.36 1.24
CA GLU A 120 12.21 17.05 0.55
C GLU A 120 11.73 18.05 -0.51
N GLU A 121 10.52 17.88 -1.05
CA GLU A 121 9.96 18.80 -2.06
C GLU A 121 9.05 19.90 -1.48
N GLU A 122 8.63 19.79 -0.22
CA GLU A 122 7.91 20.87 0.47
C GLU A 122 8.85 21.96 1.04
N GLN A 123 10.17 21.83 0.83
CA GLN A 123 11.21 22.82 1.17
C GLN A 123 11.65 23.65 -0.04
#